data_AF-A0A0B4XK92-F1
#
_entry.id   AF-A0A0B4XK92-F1
#
_cell.length_a   1.000
_cell.length_b   1.000
_cell.length_c   1.000
_cell.angle_alpha   90.00
_cell.angle_beta   90.00
_cell.angle_gamma   90.00
#
_symmetry.space_group_name_H-M   'P 1'
#
loop_
_entity.id
_entity.type
_entity.pdbx_description
1 polymer ?
#
loop_
_entity_poly.entity_id
_entity_poly.type
_entity_poly.pdbx_seq_one_letter_code
_entity_poly.pdbx_strand_id
1 'polypeptide(L)'
;MKIKIALIPSEHTSKAQDLSSKLQNAMEAGEMSSVDQLTEELISLTGSEYSLSLSEEYWHKLIEKVRCSDDDFKSDYIMAKPQLETVIAADVAESFADVTGVVEQALKTDSVVLQLPFEEEDTNV
;
A
#
# COMPACT_ATOMS: atom_id res chain seq x y z
N MET A 1 -4.01 -12.25 8.34
CA MET A 1 -3.15 -11.44 7.46
C MET A 1 -3.33 -9.97 7.81
N LYS A 2 -2.25 -9.21 7.79
CA LYS A 2 -2.27 -7.75 7.97
C LYS A 2 -1.83 -7.09 6.67
N ILE A 3 -2.25 -5.86 6.46
CA ILE A 3 -1.81 -5.05 5.33
C ILE A 3 -0.86 -4.01 5.89
N LYS A 4 0.40 -4.06 5.47
CA LYS A 4 1.38 -3.02 5.77
C LYS A 4 1.30 -1.98 4.66
N ILE A 5 0.99 -0.75 5.05
CA ILE A 5 1.07 0.41 4.16
C ILE A 5 2.32 1.21 4.48
N ALA A 6 3.03 1.66 3.47
CA ALA A 6 4.26 2.43 3.63
C ALA A 6 4.41 3.48 2.54
N LEU A 7 4.96 4.63 2.89
CA LEU A 7 5.15 5.74 1.96
C LEU A 7 6.45 5.57 1.17
N ILE A 8 6.34 5.66 -0.15
CA ILE A 8 7.46 5.61 -1.08
C ILE A 8 7.63 6.98 -1.73
N PRO A 9 8.79 7.64 -1.56
CA PRO A 9 9.04 8.94 -2.16
C PRO A 9 8.90 8.90 -3.68
N SER A 10 8.53 10.05 -4.26
CA SER A 10 8.40 10.23 -5.72
C SER A 10 9.64 9.74 -6.50
N GLU A 11 10.83 9.92 -5.93
CA GLU A 11 12.12 9.47 -6.50
C GLU A 11 12.19 7.94 -6.72
N HIS A 12 11.50 7.15 -5.90
CA HIS A 12 11.48 5.69 -5.98
C HIS A 12 10.17 5.15 -6.55
N THR A 13 9.20 6.01 -6.88
CA THR A 13 7.87 5.60 -7.36
C THR A 13 7.95 4.76 -8.64
N SER A 14 8.77 5.16 -9.62
CA SER A 14 8.95 4.40 -10.86
C SER A 14 9.55 3.01 -10.59
N LYS A 15 10.53 2.92 -9.67
CA LYS A 15 11.13 1.64 -9.29
C LYS A 15 10.13 0.77 -8.52
N ALA A 16 9.33 1.36 -7.64
CA ALA A 16 8.34 0.65 -6.86
C ALA A 16 7.21 0.07 -7.73
N GLN A 17 6.74 0.81 -8.74
CA GLN A 17 5.75 0.28 -9.69
C GLN A 17 6.32 -0.89 -10.53
N ASP A 18 7.57 -0.78 -10.97
CA ASP A 18 8.26 -1.86 -11.71
C ASP A 18 8.42 -3.12 -10.83
N LEU A 19 8.88 -2.95 -9.59
CA LEU A 19 9.01 -4.04 -8.62
C LEU A 19 7.66 -4.66 -8.26
N SER A 20 6.61 -3.87 -8.09
CA SER A 20 5.25 -4.34 -7.83
C SER A 20 4.70 -5.18 -8.98
N SER A 21 4.92 -4.76 -10.22
CA SER A 21 4.52 -5.52 -11.41
C SER A 21 5.29 -6.85 -11.50
N LYS A 22 6.59 -6.83 -11.20
CA LYS A 22 7.43 -8.03 -11.11
C LYS A 22 7.00 -8.95 -9.98
N LEU A 23 6.62 -8.39 -8.83
CA LEU A 23 6.15 -9.14 -7.66
C LEU A 23 4.88 -9.91 -7.99
N GLN A 24 3.91 -9.23 -8.63
CA GLN A 24 2.68 -9.85 -9.10
C GLN A 24 3.00 -10.97 -10.10
N ASN A 25 3.87 -10.71 -11.07
CA ASN A 25 4.25 -11.72 -12.06
C ASN A 25 4.96 -12.94 -11.44
N ALA A 26 5.86 -12.71 -10.48
CA ALA A 26 6.54 -13.78 -9.74
C ALA A 26 5.55 -14.60 -8.90
N MET A 27 4.56 -13.95 -8.28
CA MET A 27 3.50 -14.61 -7.53
C MET A 27 2.62 -15.48 -8.45
N GLU A 28 2.25 -14.98 -9.63
CA GLU A 28 1.54 -15.76 -10.65
C GLU A 28 2.37 -16.91 -11.22
N ALA A 29 3.69 -16.72 -11.37
CA ALA A 29 4.63 -17.76 -11.80
C ALA A 29 4.95 -18.78 -10.69
N GLY A 30 4.57 -18.52 -9.44
CA GLY A 30 4.90 -19.35 -8.28
C GLY A 30 6.37 -19.28 -7.85
N GLU A 31 7.11 -18.25 -8.27
CA GLU A 31 8.52 -18.04 -7.94
C GLU A 31 8.70 -17.41 -6.55
N MET A 32 8.48 -18.21 -5.50
CA MET A 32 8.55 -17.73 -4.09
C MET A 32 9.87 -17.03 -3.74
N SER A 33 11.02 -17.46 -4.28
CA SER A 33 12.31 -16.80 -4.02
C SER A 33 12.37 -15.39 -4.60
N SER A 34 11.76 -15.16 -5.76
CA SER A 34 11.68 -13.84 -6.36
C SER A 34 10.66 -12.96 -5.64
N VAL A 35 9.55 -13.54 -5.19
CA VAL A 35 8.53 -12.82 -4.40
C VAL A 35 9.15 -12.23 -3.14
N ASP A 36 9.91 -13.02 -2.39
CA ASP A 36 10.54 -12.57 -1.14
C ASP A 36 11.54 -11.44 -1.40
N GLN A 37 12.45 -11.62 -2.37
CA GLN A 37 13.46 -10.62 -2.72
C GLN A 37 12.83 -9.30 -3.22
N LEU A 38 11.79 -9.37 -4.06
CA LEU A 38 11.10 -8.19 -4.59
C LEU A 38 10.34 -7.45 -3.49
N THR A 39 9.77 -8.19 -2.53
CA THR A 39 9.09 -7.63 -1.36
C THR A 39 10.07 -6.89 -0.47
N GLU A 40 11.24 -7.48 -0.18
CA GLU A 40 12.30 -6.82 0.57
C GLU A 40 12.82 -5.57 -0.14
N GLU A 41 13.06 -5.62 -1.46
CA GLU A 41 13.47 -4.45 -2.23
C GLU A 41 12.41 -3.34 -2.16
N LEU A 42 11.13 -3.67 -2.30
CA LEU A 42 10.02 -2.72 -2.19
C LEU A 42 10.00 -2.05 -0.82
N ILE A 43 10.11 -2.84 0.25
CA ILE A 43 10.15 -2.32 1.62
C ILE A 43 11.40 -1.45 1.83
N SER A 44 12.55 -1.81 1.27
CA SER A 44 13.76 -1.01 1.35
C SER A 44 13.66 0.34 0.63
N LEU A 45 12.74 0.49 -0.33
CA LEU A 45 12.44 1.77 -0.98
C LEU A 45 11.46 2.63 -0.18
N THR A 46 10.74 2.04 0.78
CA THR A 46 9.84 2.78 1.66
C THR A 46 10.64 3.52 2.73
N GLY A 47 10.25 4.76 3.01
CA GLY A 47 10.83 5.49 4.12
C GLY A 47 10.28 4.95 5.44
N SER A 48 11.14 4.45 6.32
CA SER A 48 10.76 3.93 7.65
C SER A 48 10.00 4.93 8.53
N GLU A 49 9.98 6.22 8.15
CA GLU A 49 9.26 7.29 8.85
C GLU A 49 7.73 7.20 8.73
N TYR A 50 7.20 6.61 7.66
CA TYR A 50 5.75 6.55 7.41
C TYR A 50 5.32 5.16 6.95
N SER A 51 5.43 4.18 7.86
CA SER A 51 4.86 2.84 7.69
C SER A 51 3.83 2.53 8.77
N LEU A 52 2.70 1.96 8.38
CA LEU A 52 1.59 1.64 9.25
C LEU A 52 1.07 0.22 8.95
N SER A 53 0.85 -0.56 9.99
CA SER A 53 0.34 -1.94 9.87
C SER A 53 -1.14 -1.96 10.24
N LEU A 54 -1.97 -2.48 9.34
CA LEU A 54 -3.43 -2.54 9.48
C LEU A 54 -3.91 -3.98 9.44
N SER A 55 -5.05 -4.25 10.07
CA SER A 55 -5.75 -5.52 9.87
C SER A 55 -6.36 -5.57 8.46
N GLU A 56 -6.36 -6.75 7.83
CA GLU A 56 -7.00 -6.96 6.53
C GLU A 56 -8.47 -6.52 6.52
N GLU A 57 -9.24 -6.84 7.56
CA GLU A 57 -10.65 -6.41 7.68
C GLU A 57 -10.80 -4.88 7.68
N TYR A 58 -9.86 -4.18 8.31
CA TYR A 58 -9.85 -2.73 8.37
C TYR A 58 -9.54 -2.16 6.98
N TRP A 59 -8.53 -2.71 6.31
CA TRP A 59 -8.20 -2.35 4.93
C TRP A 59 -9.38 -2.59 3.98
N HIS A 60 -10.02 -3.77 4.07
CA HIS A 60 -11.14 -4.14 3.21
C HIS A 60 -12.33 -3.18 3.36
N LYS A 61 -12.65 -2.77 4.59
CA LYS A 61 -13.70 -1.77 4.84
C LYS A 61 -13.36 -0.40 4.24
N LEU A 62 -12.09 0.00 4.24
CA LEU A 62 -11.66 1.22 3.57
C LEU A 62 -11.87 1.09 2.06
N ILE A 63 -11.37 0.02 1.44
CA ILE A 63 -11.52 -0.19 -0.01
C ILE A 63 -13.00 -0.25 -0.42
N GLU A 64 -13.84 -0.91 0.39
CA GLU A 64 -15.29 -0.98 0.15
C GLU A 64 -15.94 0.42 0.19
N LYS A 65 -15.60 1.26 1.17
CA LYS A 65 -16.07 2.65 1.22
C LYS A 65 -15.60 3.47 0.01
N VAL A 66 -14.33 3.33 -0.36
CA VAL A 66 -13.76 4.03 -1.51
C VAL A 66 -14.45 3.59 -2.80
N ARG A 67 -14.70 2.29 -2.97
CA ARG A 67 -15.45 1.74 -4.11
C ARG A 67 -16.90 2.19 -4.18
N CYS A 68 -17.52 2.45 -3.04
CA CYS A 68 -18.85 3.04 -3.00
C CYS A 68 -18.87 4.45 -3.61
N SER A 69 -17.74 5.16 -3.57
CA SER A 69 -17.55 6.46 -4.21
C SER A 69 -17.02 6.33 -5.65
N ASP A 70 -16.15 5.35 -5.92
CA ASP A 70 -15.51 5.11 -7.21
C ASP A 70 -15.43 3.60 -7.53
N ASP A 71 -16.35 3.11 -8.35
CA ASP A 71 -16.47 1.68 -8.69
C ASP A 71 -15.25 1.14 -9.47
N ASP A 72 -14.49 2.01 -10.14
CA ASP A 72 -13.28 1.63 -10.89
C ASP A 72 -12.03 1.53 -9.97
N PHE A 73 -12.17 1.86 -8.68
CA PHE A 73 -11.06 1.81 -7.75
C PHE A 73 -10.49 0.40 -7.59
N LYS A 74 -9.28 0.22 -8.14
CA LYS A 74 -8.44 -0.96 -7.94
C LYS A 74 -7.26 -0.62 -7.05
N SER A 75 -7.30 -1.15 -5.82
CA SER A 75 -6.15 -1.23 -4.94
C SER A 75 -5.12 -2.19 -5.54
N ASP A 76 -4.14 -1.64 -6.24
CA ASP A 76 -2.92 -2.37 -6.59
C ASP A 76 -1.91 -2.28 -5.44
N TYR A 77 -0.78 -2.99 -5.52
CA TYR A 77 0.24 -2.91 -4.47
C TYR A 77 0.79 -1.48 -4.33
N ILE A 78 0.73 -0.65 -5.38
CA ILE A 78 1.12 0.76 -5.31
C ILE A 78 -0.11 1.65 -5.53
N MET A 79 -0.47 2.46 -4.54
CA MET A 79 -1.44 3.54 -4.67
C MET A 79 -0.76 4.82 -5.12
N ALA A 80 -1.01 5.19 -6.38
CA ALA A 80 -0.57 6.45 -6.94
C ALA A 80 -1.47 7.61 -6.52
N LYS A 81 -0.98 8.84 -6.74
CA LYS A 81 -1.69 10.10 -6.48
C LYS A 81 -3.20 10.09 -6.80
N PRO A 82 -3.69 9.68 -7.99
CA PRO A 82 -5.13 9.68 -8.27
C PRO A 82 -5.91 8.78 -7.31
N GLN A 83 -5.37 7.62 -6.93
CA GLN A 83 -6.01 6.71 -5.98
C GLN A 83 -6.04 7.31 -4.57
N LEU A 84 -4.94 7.96 -4.18
CA LEU A 84 -4.84 8.68 -2.90
C LEU A 84 -5.88 9.80 -2.82
N GLU A 85 -6.04 10.58 -3.89
CA GLU A 85 -7.07 11.62 -3.98
C GLU A 85 -8.49 11.05 -3.86
N THR A 86 -8.77 9.90 -4.49
CA THR A 86 -10.06 9.21 -4.35
C THR A 86 -10.31 8.77 -2.91
N VAL A 87 -9.29 8.25 -2.20
CA VAL A 87 -9.40 7.87 -0.79
C VAL A 87 -9.77 9.08 0.06
N ILE A 88 -9.10 10.22 -0.12
CA ILE A 88 -9.43 11.46 0.60
C ILE A 88 -10.84 11.95 0.24
N ALA A 89 -11.21 11.90 -1.05
CA ALA A 89 -12.51 12.35 -1.53
C ALA A 89 -13.68 11.47 -1.07
N ALA A 90 -13.44 10.19 -0.81
CA ALA A 90 -14.43 9.27 -0.24
C ALA A 90 -14.78 9.56 1.24
N ASP A 91 -14.19 10.62 1.82
CA ASP A 91 -14.43 11.09 3.20
C ASP A 91 -14.30 9.97 4.23
N VAL A 92 -13.35 9.06 3.99
CA VAL A 92 -13.06 7.96 4.92
C VAL A 92 -12.25 8.42 6.13
N ALA A 93 -11.82 9.69 6.15
CA ALA A 93 -10.96 10.31 7.16
C ALA A 93 -11.45 10.12 8.60
N GLU A 94 -12.76 10.17 8.82
CA GLU A 94 -13.35 10.04 10.17
C GLU A 94 -13.23 8.61 10.72
N SER A 95 -13.26 7.60 9.84
CA SER A 95 -13.13 6.18 10.22
C SER A 95 -11.71 5.63 10.04
N PHE A 96 -10.89 6.30 9.22
CA PHE A 96 -9.59 5.84 8.76
C PHE A 96 -8.50 6.91 8.86
N ALA A 97 -8.48 7.64 9.98
CA ALA A 97 -7.54 8.74 10.22
C ALA A 97 -6.07 8.33 10.05
N ASP A 98 -5.70 7.12 10.49
CA ASP A 98 -4.33 6.60 10.35
C ASP A 98 -3.91 6.46 8.88
N VAL A 99 -4.76 5.86 8.05
CA VAL A 99 -4.52 5.70 6.60
C VAL A 99 -4.55 7.05 5.93
N THR A 100 -5.54 7.87 6.26
CA THR A 100 -5.72 9.21 5.71
C THR A 100 -4.50 10.08 5.96
N GLY A 101 -3.90 10.02 7.15
CA GLY A 101 -2.66 10.73 7.46
C GLY A 101 -1.49 10.32 6.57
N VAL A 102 -1.32 9.02 6.30
CA VAL A 102 -0.29 8.51 5.37
C VAL A 102 -0.57 8.96 3.93
N VAL A 103 -1.82 8.87 3.50
CA VAL A 103 -2.30 9.26 2.16
C VAL A 103 -2.10 10.75 1.93
N GLU A 104 -2.49 11.61 2.89
CA GLU A 104 -2.28 13.06 2.84
C GLU A 104 -0.80 13.42 2.78
N GLN A 105 0.04 12.74 3.56
CA GLN A 105 1.48 12.94 3.53
C GLN A 105 2.08 12.56 2.18
N ALA A 106 1.60 11.47 1.59
CA ALA A 106 2.01 11.03 0.27
C ALA A 106 1.62 12.08 -0.79
N LEU A 107 0.39 12.59 -0.76
CA LEU A 107 -0.07 13.66 -1.65
C LEU A 107 0.75 14.95 -1.51
N LYS A 108 1.11 15.34 -0.28
CA LYS A 108 1.93 16.55 -0.02
C LYS A 108 3.35 16.44 -0.58
N THR A 109 3.90 15.24 -0.59
CA THR A 109 5.28 14.97 -1.02
C THR A 109 5.36 14.43 -2.45
N ASP A 110 4.23 14.36 -3.15
CA ASP A 110 4.07 13.73 -4.48
C ASP A 110 4.52 12.25 -4.49
N SER A 111 4.47 11.62 -3.32
CA SER A 111 4.87 10.24 -3.06
C SER A 111 3.71 9.27 -3.32
N VAL A 112 4.02 7.97 -3.38
CA VAL A 112 3.03 6.90 -3.50
C VAL A 112 2.96 6.07 -2.24
N VAL A 113 1.87 5.34 -2.05
CA VAL A 113 1.72 4.43 -0.90
C VAL A 113 1.81 3.00 -1.38
N LEU A 114 2.79 2.25 -0.88
CA LEU A 114 2.89 0.82 -1.03
C LEU A 114 1.97 0.14 -0.03
N GLN A 115 1.12 -0.76 -0.50
CA GLN A 115 0.36 -1.70 0.32
C GLN A 115 0.86 -3.11 0.04
N LEU A 116 1.24 -3.83 1.08
CA LEU A 116 1.67 -5.22 0.98
C LEU A 116 0.94 -6.07 2.03
N PRO A 117 0.37 -7.21 1.63
CA PRO A 117 -0.05 -8.21 2.60
C PRO A 117 1.19 -8.75 3.32
N PHE A 118 1.16 -8.69 4.63
CA PHE A 118 2.21 -9.18 5.51
C PHE A 118 1.58 -10.10 6.55
N GLU A 119 2.17 -11.29 6.71
CA GLU A 119 1.95 -12.10 7.89
C GLU A 119 2.90 -11.58 8.96
N GLU A 120 2.37 -10.90 9.98
CA GLU A 120 3.09 -10.85 11.24
C GLU A 120 3.24 -12.31 11.66
N GLU A 121 4.44 -12.88 11.52
CA GLU A 121 4.82 -13.95 12.43
C GLU A 121 4.59 -13.36 13.82
N ASP A 122 3.58 -13.85 14.53
CA ASP A 122 3.45 -13.66 15.96
C ASP A 122 4.75 -14.19 16.57
N THR A 123 5.78 -13.35 16.65
CA THR A 123 6.96 -13.60 17.44
C THR A 123 6.51 -13.46 18.88
N ASN A 124 5.82 -14.49 19.36
CA ASN A 124 5.59 -14.76 20.76
C ASN A 124 6.97 -15.08 21.35
N VAL A 125 7.65 -14.05 21.84
CA VAL A 125 8.87 -14.16 22.66
C VAL A 125 8.69 -13.41 23.97
#